data_AF-A0AAJ3AVR9-F1
#
_entry.id   AF-A0AAJ3AVR9-F1
#
_cell.length_a   1.000
_cell.length_b   1.000
_cell.length_c   1.000
_cell.angle_alpha   90.00
_cell.angle_beta   90.00
_cell.angle_gamma   90.00
#
_symmetry.space_group_name_H-M   'P 1'
#
loop_
_entity.id
_entity.type
_entity.pdbx_description
1 polymer ?
#
loop_
_entity_poly.entity_id
_entity_poly.type
_entity_poly.pdbx_seq_one_letter_code
_entity_poly.pdbx_strand_id
1 'polypeptide(L)'
;MLTLQESDEAALTMGVRIRHLSHHITQIFMEFLPKIDINGSSKIVVSLGPRGDEDLFDNVLGSTNIFVESFDFKNFLSLSRLSQDIELLEELRRALIVIATKKESNDATLELINQTAEKVLRTNFQLENSIKKLSKTSKNKKHKINVFRVLNAEVGESWYCQDQLFPKNKIWMHEPPGFIDRSDLFKTAEFGENSYLIKNRLGKIVFELPL
;
A
#
# COMPACT_ATOMS: atom_id res chain seq x y z
N MET A 1 10.63 1.75 -0.58
CA MET A 1 9.57 0.82 -1.02
C MET A 1 9.57 -0.37 -0.08
N LEU A 2 8.41 -0.81 0.38
CA LEU A 2 8.25 -1.94 1.27
C LEU A 2 7.34 -2.98 0.61
N THR A 3 7.71 -4.25 0.67
CA THR A 3 6.91 -5.34 0.08
C THR A 3 6.94 -6.53 1.02
N LEU A 4 5.77 -7.15 1.22
CA LEU A 4 5.61 -8.40 1.95
C LEU A 4 5.01 -9.41 0.97
N GLN A 5 5.71 -10.51 0.72
CA GLN A 5 5.31 -11.48 -0.30
C GLN A 5 5.68 -12.90 0.13
N GLU A 6 5.18 -13.87 -0.59
CA GLU A 6 5.68 -15.24 -0.57
C GLU A 6 7.08 -15.33 -1.17
N SER A 7 7.90 -16.24 -0.66
CA SER A 7 9.14 -16.70 -1.31
C SER A 7 8.81 -17.62 -2.49
N ASP A 8 9.74 -17.75 -3.43
CA ASP A 8 9.54 -18.59 -4.62
C ASP A 8 9.44 -20.09 -4.25
N GLU A 9 10.08 -20.50 -3.15
CA GLU A 9 10.02 -21.87 -2.60
C GLU A 9 8.84 -22.11 -1.64
N ALA A 10 7.96 -21.12 -1.45
CA ALA A 10 6.78 -21.29 -0.61
C ALA A 10 5.79 -22.27 -1.25
N ALA A 11 5.48 -23.37 -0.54
CA ALA A 11 4.46 -24.31 -0.94
C ALA A 11 3.05 -23.74 -0.70
N LEU A 12 2.63 -22.80 -1.55
CA LEU A 12 1.29 -22.22 -1.54
C LEU A 12 0.31 -23.03 -2.39
N THR A 13 -0.96 -23.02 -1.98
CA THR A 13 -2.05 -23.54 -2.83
C THR A 13 -2.24 -22.62 -4.03
N MET A 14 -2.60 -23.21 -5.18
CA MET A 14 -2.86 -22.45 -6.41
C MET A 14 -3.84 -21.30 -6.17
N GLY A 15 -3.42 -20.08 -6.52
CA GLY A 15 -4.27 -18.88 -6.51
C GLY A 15 -4.08 -17.95 -5.30
N VAL A 16 -3.39 -18.40 -4.24
CA VAL A 16 -3.01 -17.51 -3.13
C VAL A 16 -1.82 -16.66 -3.55
N ARG A 17 -1.94 -15.34 -3.40
CA ARG A 17 -0.84 -14.38 -3.63
C ARG A 17 -0.70 -13.51 -2.39
N ILE A 18 0.24 -13.81 -1.52
CA ILE A 18 0.45 -13.05 -0.27
C ILE A 18 0.70 -11.59 -0.60
N ARG A 19 1.46 -11.32 -1.67
CA ARG A 19 1.69 -9.95 -2.13
C ARG A 19 0.41 -9.15 -2.38
N HIS A 20 -0.65 -9.77 -2.88
CA HIS A 20 -1.94 -9.08 -3.04
C HIS A 20 -2.65 -8.90 -1.70
N LEU A 21 -2.59 -9.93 -0.83
CA LEU A 21 -3.20 -9.88 0.50
C LEU A 21 -2.54 -8.82 1.40
N SER A 22 -1.24 -8.61 1.27
CA SER A 22 -0.45 -7.69 2.11
C SER A 22 -0.35 -6.27 1.55
N HIS A 23 -0.78 -6.04 0.30
CA HIS A 23 -0.52 -4.78 -0.41
C HIS A 23 -1.02 -3.57 0.39
N HIS A 24 -2.30 -3.56 0.78
CA HIS A 24 -2.86 -2.45 1.56
C HIS A 24 -2.14 -2.28 2.90
N ILE A 25 -1.74 -3.37 3.57
CA ILE A 25 -1.00 -3.33 4.83
C ILE A 25 0.32 -2.58 4.65
N THR A 26 1.13 -2.97 3.65
CA THR A 26 2.42 -2.34 3.39
C THR A 26 2.26 -0.86 2.98
N GLN A 27 1.21 -0.53 2.21
CA GLN A 27 0.94 0.86 1.80
C GLN A 27 0.49 1.73 2.98
N ILE A 28 -0.42 1.24 3.84
CA ILE A 28 -0.85 1.97 5.04
C ILE A 28 0.34 2.15 5.99
N PHE A 29 1.18 1.11 6.17
CA PHE A 29 2.39 1.20 6.97
C PHE A 29 3.32 2.30 6.44
N MET A 30 3.59 2.31 5.13
CA MET A 30 4.45 3.32 4.49
C MET A 30 3.86 4.74 4.53
N GLU A 31 2.53 4.89 4.59
CA GLU A 31 1.89 6.20 4.75
C GLU A 31 2.14 6.78 6.16
N PHE A 32 2.16 5.93 7.19
CA PHE A 32 2.37 6.36 8.57
C PHE A 32 3.82 6.37 9.02
N LEU A 33 4.68 5.58 8.39
CA LEU A 33 6.10 5.50 8.73
C LEU A 33 6.77 6.84 8.36
N PRO A 34 7.37 7.57 9.33
CA PRO A 34 8.18 8.73 8.99
C PRO A 34 9.37 8.32 8.12
N LYS A 35 9.97 9.28 7.41
CA LYS A 35 11.20 9.02 6.66
C LYS A 35 12.32 8.66 7.63
N ILE A 36 12.64 7.39 7.69
CA ILE A 36 13.72 6.82 8.49
C ILE A 36 14.61 5.98 7.59
N ASP A 37 15.88 5.89 7.96
CA ASP A 37 16.80 4.97 7.32
C ASP A 37 16.76 3.64 8.07
N ILE A 38 16.29 2.60 7.39
CA ILE A 38 16.36 1.22 7.89
C ILE A 38 17.48 0.56 7.11
N ASN A 39 18.61 0.33 7.79
CA ASN A 39 19.86 -0.29 7.31
C ASN A 39 20.53 0.30 6.06
N GLY A 40 20.14 1.48 5.59
CA GLY A 40 20.61 2.11 4.35
C GLY A 40 19.80 1.72 3.11
N SER A 41 18.70 0.98 3.26
CA SER A 41 17.92 0.45 2.13
C SER A 41 16.81 1.39 1.68
N SER A 42 16.77 1.62 0.36
CA SER A 42 15.64 2.28 -0.31
C SER A 42 14.49 1.32 -0.62
N LYS A 43 14.78 0.01 -0.64
CA LYS A 43 13.84 -1.08 -0.89
C LYS A 43 14.03 -2.20 0.13
N ILE A 44 12.95 -2.60 0.78
CA ILE A 44 12.91 -3.76 1.68
C ILE A 44 11.84 -4.73 1.18
N VAL A 45 12.24 -5.98 1.01
CA VAL A 45 11.35 -7.10 0.71
C VAL A 45 11.39 -8.07 1.88
N VAL A 46 10.22 -8.41 2.40
CA VAL A 46 10.02 -9.45 3.40
C VAL A 46 9.36 -10.62 2.68
N SER A 47 10.07 -11.73 2.59
CA SER A 47 9.65 -12.94 1.88
C SER A 47 9.26 -14.01 2.90
N LEU A 48 8.00 -14.45 2.88
CA LEU A 48 7.49 -15.49 3.76
C LEU A 48 7.80 -16.86 3.17
N GLY A 49 8.30 -17.78 3.99
CA GLY A 49 8.69 -19.12 3.57
C GLY A 49 10.20 -19.29 3.33
N PRO A 50 10.61 -20.50 2.92
CA PRO A 50 12.02 -20.87 2.79
C PRO A 50 12.76 -19.98 1.78
N ARG A 51 14.02 -19.66 2.08
CA ARG A 51 14.89 -18.95 1.15
C ARG A 51 15.27 -19.78 -0.08
N GLY A 52 15.41 -21.09 0.08
CA GLY A 52 16.00 -21.96 -0.94
C GLY A 52 17.42 -21.52 -1.30
N ASP A 53 17.68 -21.42 -2.60
CA ASP A 53 18.97 -21.05 -3.19
C ASP A 53 19.13 -19.53 -3.42
N GLU A 54 18.14 -18.71 -3.05
CA GLU A 54 18.20 -17.25 -3.27
C GLU A 54 19.32 -16.56 -2.46
N ASP A 55 20.06 -15.65 -3.08
CA ASP A 55 21.09 -14.86 -2.40
C ASP A 55 20.50 -13.96 -1.29
N LEU A 56 21.19 -13.90 -0.14
CA LEU A 56 20.87 -12.95 0.91
C LEU A 56 21.31 -11.54 0.50
N PHE A 57 20.34 -10.68 0.17
CA PHE A 57 20.60 -9.27 -0.08
C PHE A 57 20.48 -8.46 1.21
N ASP A 58 21.60 -7.95 1.71
CA ASP A 58 21.65 -7.03 2.85
C ASP A 58 22.26 -5.69 2.43
N ASN A 59 21.41 -4.72 2.09
CA ASN A 59 21.79 -3.44 1.52
C ASN A 59 22.72 -3.59 0.30
N VAL A 60 22.43 -4.56 -0.56
CA VAL A 60 23.12 -4.70 -1.84
C VAL A 60 22.40 -3.78 -2.83
N LEU A 61 23.13 -2.79 -3.37
CA LEU A 61 22.58 -1.75 -4.25
C LEU A 61 21.38 -1.00 -3.63
N GLY A 62 21.36 -0.82 -2.30
CA GLY A 62 20.28 -0.14 -1.59
C GLY A 62 18.99 -0.97 -1.45
N SER A 63 19.09 -2.30 -1.57
CA SER A 63 17.99 -3.24 -1.39
C SER A 63 18.32 -4.29 -0.33
N THR A 64 17.31 -4.61 0.49
CA THR A 64 17.36 -5.73 1.45
C THR A 64 16.23 -6.72 1.18
N ASN A 65 16.54 -8.01 1.19
CA ASN A 65 15.57 -9.10 1.21
C ASN A 65 15.79 -9.93 2.49
N ILE A 66 14.72 -10.15 3.25
CA ILE A 66 14.73 -10.99 4.46
C ILE A 66 13.69 -12.08 4.35
N PHE A 67 14.02 -13.28 4.82
CA PHE A 67 13.14 -14.44 4.77
C PHE A 67 12.60 -14.77 6.15
N VAL A 68 11.28 -14.98 6.23
CA VAL A 68 10.59 -15.53 7.40
C VAL A 68 10.34 -17.01 7.12
N GLU A 69 11.37 -17.83 7.31
CA GLU A 69 11.34 -19.25 6.92
C GLU A 69 10.35 -20.08 7.76
N SER A 70 10.03 -19.63 8.97
CA SER A 70 9.12 -20.31 9.90
C SER A 70 7.64 -19.97 9.70
N PHE A 71 7.26 -19.27 8.63
CA PHE A 71 5.88 -18.83 8.43
C PHE A 71 4.95 -20.03 8.14
N ASP A 72 3.95 -20.23 9.00
CA ASP A 72 2.96 -21.31 8.84
C ASP A 72 1.81 -20.88 7.92
N PHE A 73 2.00 -21.12 6.62
CA PHE A 73 0.98 -20.84 5.59
C PHE A 73 -0.33 -21.59 5.84
N LYS A 74 -0.28 -22.82 6.36
CA LYS A 74 -1.49 -23.62 6.55
C LYS A 74 -2.35 -23.01 7.65
N ASN A 75 -1.75 -22.65 8.77
CA ASN A 75 -2.44 -21.95 9.84
C ASN A 75 -2.94 -20.59 9.35
N PHE A 76 -2.08 -19.80 8.72
CA PHE A 76 -2.43 -18.48 8.18
C PHE A 76 -3.66 -18.50 7.26
N LEU A 77 -3.71 -19.44 6.32
CA LEU A 77 -4.84 -19.57 5.38
C LEU A 77 -6.15 -20.01 6.05
N SER A 78 -6.09 -20.58 7.25
CA SER A 78 -7.28 -20.96 8.03
C SER A 78 -7.87 -19.80 8.85
N LEU A 79 -7.14 -18.69 8.98
CA LEU A 79 -7.56 -17.53 9.77
C LEU A 79 -8.65 -16.71 9.07
N SER A 80 -9.40 -15.93 9.86
CA SER A 80 -10.27 -14.88 9.33
C SER A 80 -9.47 -13.81 8.59
N ARG A 81 -10.09 -13.07 7.66
CA ARG A 81 -9.40 -12.01 6.90
C ARG A 81 -8.73 -10.96 7.79
N LEU A 82 -9.40 -10.55 8.87
CA LEU A 82 -8.82 -9.60 9.83
C LEU A 82 -7.63 -10.20 10.58
N SER A 83 -7.74 -11.46 10.99
CA SER A 83 -6.64 -12.19 11.65
C SER A 83 -5.45 -12.39 10.71
N GLN A 84 -5.68 -12.62 9.42
CA GLN A 84 -4.63 -12.64 8.41
C GLN A 84 -3.92 -11.28 8.30
N ASP A 85 -4.67 -10.18 8.27
CA ASP A 85 -4.07 -8.84 8.19
C ASP A 85 -3.22 -8.52 9.43
N ILE A 86 -3.67 -8.93 10.62
CA ILE A 86 -2.90 -8.81 11.86
C ILE A 86 -1.61 -9.63 11.77
N GLU A 87 -1.67 -10.90 11.37
CA GLU A 87 -0.50 -11.77 11.26
C GLU A 87 0.53 -11.21 10.27
N LEU A 88 0.09 -10.74 9.09
CA LEU A 88 0.96 -10.14 8.09
C LEU A 88 1.63 -8.84 8.59
N LEU A 89 0.89 -7.99 9.31
CA LEU A 89 1.46 -6.79 9.92
C LEU A 89 2.51 -7.16 10.98
N GLU A 90 2.26 -8.19 11.76
CA GLU A 90 3.18 -8.67 12.78
C GLU A 90 4.47 -9.22 12.19
N GLU A 91 4.37 -10.02 11.12
CA GLU A 91 5.56 -10.50 10.41
C GLU A 91 6.35 -9.36 9.76
N LEU A 92 5.66 -8.39 9.16
CA LEU A 92 6.30 -7.19 8.64
C LEU A 92 7.05 -6.43 9.75
N ARG A 93 6.40 -6.22 10.90
CA ARG A 93 6.98 -5.52 12.05
C ARG A 93 8.23 -6.25 12.57
N ARG A 94 8.14 -7.55 12.81
CA ARG A 94 9.26 -8.38 13.28
C ARG A 94 10.43 -8.35 12.30
N ALA A 95 10.15 -8.53 11.01
CA ALA A 95 11.17 -8.48 9.97
C ALA A 95 11.91 -7.14 9.92
N LEU A 96 11.18 -6.01 10.00
CA LEU A 96 11.79 -4.68 10.04
C LEU A 96 12.65 -4.47 11.30
N ILE A 97 12.22 -4.97 12.46
CA ILE A 97 13.00 -4.94 13.71
C ILE A 97 14.30 -5.76 13.58
N VAL A 98 14.23 -6.95 12.98
CA VAL A 98 15.42 -7.79 12.73
C VAL A 98 16.41 -7.06 11.83
N ILE A 99 15.93 -6.42 10.75
CA ILE A 99 16.78 -5.63 9.86
C ILE A 99 17.42 -4.46 10.62
N ALA A 100 16.64 -3.72 11.42
CA ALA A 100 17.09 -2.55 12.14
C ALA A 100 18.13 -2.87 13.25
N THR A 101 18.09 -4.07 13.82
CA THR A 101 19.01 -4.46 14.92
C THR A 101 20.27 -5.19 14.46
N LYS A 102 20.38 -5.55 13.17
CA LYS A 102 21.44 -6.44 12.66
C LYS A 102 22.86 -5.87 12.73
N LYS A 103 23.04 -4.55 12.62
CA LYS A 103 24.35 -3.88 12.67
C LYS A 103 24.58 -3.14 13.99
N GLU A 104 23.62 -2.30 14.37
CA GLU A 104 23.63 -1.53 15.61
C GLU A 104 22.18 -1.22 15.99
N SER A 105 21.78 -1.51 17.23
CA SER A 105 20.40 -1.22 17.67
C SER A 105 20.18 0.29 17.72
N ASN A 106 19.14 0.77 17.04
CA ASN A 106 18.69 2.15 17.11
C ASN A 106 17.30 2.17 17.74
N ASP A 107 17.23 2.39 19.05
CA ASP A 107 16.00 2.33 19.84
C ASP A 107 14.91 3.27 19.30
N ALA A 108 15.30 4.45 18.77
CA ALA A 108 14.35 5.37 18.16
C ALA A 108 13.73 4.80 16.87
N THR A 109 14.51 4.09 16.05
CA THR A 109 14.01 3.40 14.84
C THR A 109 13.06 2.28 15.22
N LEU A 110 13.39 1.49 16.24
CA LEU A 110 12.53 0.41 16.75
C LEU A 110 11.21 0.95 17.30
N GLU A 111 11.26 2.04 18.06
CA GLU A 111 10.07 2.71 18.58
C GLU A 111 9.18 3.19 17.42
N LEU A 112 9.75 3.81 16.39
CA LEU A 112 8.99 4.28 15.23
C LEU A 112 8.33 3.13 14.45
N ILE A 113 9.02 1.99 14.28
CA ILE A 113 8.44 0.79 13.66
C ILE A 113 7.23 0.29 14.48
N ASN A 114 7.38 0.17 15.80
CA ASN A 114 6.31 -0.28 16.69
C ASN A 114 5.12 0.67 16.71
N GLN A 115 5.36 1.98 16.87
CA GLN A 115 4.32 3.00 16.84
C GLN A 115 3.59 3.02 15.49
N THR A 116 4.29 2.76 14.39
CA THR A 116 3.68 2.69 13.06
C THR A 116 2.76 1.48 12.95
N ALA A 117 3.19 0.29 13.40
CA ALA A 117 2.33 -0.89 13.42
C ALA A 117 1.05 -0.65 14.25
N GLU A 118 1.17 -0.03 15.42
CA GLU A 118 0.02 0.34 16.26
C GLU A 118 -0.94 1.31 15.56
N LYS A 119 -0.42 2.27 14.80
CA LYS A 119 -1.25 3.17 13.98
C LYS A 119 -1.99 2.39 12.89
N VAL A 120 -1.33 1.46 12.20
CA VAL A 120 -1.98 0.60 11.20
C VAL A 120 -3.13 -0.18 11.83
N LEU A 121 -2.90 -0.84 12.98
CA LEU A 121 -3.95 -1.57 13.71
C LEU A 121 -5.15 -0.69 14.06
N ARG A 122 -4.90 0.53 14.55
CA ARG A 122 -5.98 1.49 14.91
C ARG A 122 -6.83 1.94 13.72
N THR A 123 -6.33 1.82 12.49
CA THR A 123 -7.14 2.07 11.28
C THR A 123 -8.06 0.91 10.91
N ASN A 124 -7.96 -0.23 11.60
CA ASN A 124 -8.59 -1.49 11.19
C ASN A 124 -8.25 -1.87 9.73
N PHE A 125 -7.02 -1.55 9.30
CA PHE A 125 -6.54 -1.76 7.93
C PHE A 125 -7.37 -1.04 6.86
N GLN A 126 -7.98 0.09 7.22
CA GLN A 126 -8.77 0.92 6.32
C GLN A 126 -8.26 2.36 6.34
N LEU A 127 -7.75 2.84 5.22
CA LEU A 127 -7.31 4.21 5.08
C LEU A 127 -7.91 4.86 3.83
N GLU A 128 -8.51 6.04 4.01
CA GLU A 128 -9.03 6.86 2.93
C GLU A 128 -8.40 8.26 2.98
N ASN A 129 -7.62 8.60 1.96
CA ASN A 129 -6.86 9.84 1.87
C ASN A 129 -7.42 10.74 0.76
N SER A 130 -7.71 12.00 1.10
CA SER A 130 -8.12 12.99 0.10
C SER A 130 -6.94 13.48 -0.74
N ILE A 131 -7.07 13.40 -2.06
CA ILE A 131 -6.04 13.82 -3.01
C ILE A 131 -6.30 15.26 -3.48
N LYS A 132 -6.00 16.22 -2.60
CA LYS A 132 -6.27 17.66 -2.80
C LYS A 132 -5.80 18.22 -4.15
N LYS A 133 -4.67 17.73 -4.67
CA LYS A 133 -4.13 18.17 -5.98
C LYS A 133 -5.07 17.84 -7.15
N LEU A 134 -5.83 16.75 -7.04
CA LEU A 134 -6.78 16.28 -8.05
C LEU A 134 -8.20 16.81 -7.78
N SER A 135 -8.56 17.08 -6.53
CA SER A 135 -9.85 17.70 -6.21
C SER A 135 -9.97 19.10 -6.81
N LYS A 136 -11.05 19.38 -7.55
CA LYS A 136 -11.27 20.68 -8.22
C LYS A 136 -12.70 21.17 -8.04
N THR A 137 -12.85 22.49 -8.09
CA THR A 137 -14.15 23.16 -8.20
C THR A 137 -14.29 23.79 -9.58
N SER A 138 -15.44 23.58 -10.21
CA SER A 138 -15.81 24.16 -11.50
C SER A 138 -15.83 25.69 -11.45
N LYS A 139 -15.60 26.37 -12.59
CA LYS A 139 -15.57 27.84 -12.66
C LYS A 139 -16.89 28.49 -12.21
N ASN A 140 -18.02 27.87 -12.58
CA ASN A 140 -19.36 28.30 -12.18
C ASN A 140 -19.74 27.87 -10.75
N LYS A 141 -18.84 27.17 -10.04
CA LYS A 141 -19.01 26.64 -8.68
C LYS A 141 -20.17 25.66 -8.50
N LYS A 142 -20.75 25.13 -9.60
CA LYS A 142 -21.85 24.16 -9.54
C LYS A 142 -21.35 22.78 -9.09
N HIS A 143 -20.19 22.38 -9.57
CA HIS A 143 -19.57 21.10 -9.25
C HIS A 143 -18.30 21.29 -8.43
N LYS A 144 -18.13 20.43 -7.43
CA LYS A 144 -16.85 20.23 -6.74
C LYS A 144 -16.57 18.74 -6.67
N ILE A 145 -15.62 18.31 -7.49
CA ILE A 145 -15.19 16.92 -7.56
C ILE A 145 -14.05 16.73 -6.57
N ASN A 146 -14.24 15.81 -5.62
CA ASN A 146 -13.24 15.41 -4.65
C ASN A 146 -12.70 14.03 -5.02
N VAL A 147 -11.38 13.86 -4.97
CA VAL A 147 -10.72 12.59 -5.28
C VAL A 147 -10.12 11.98 -4.02
N PHE A 148 -10.24 10.66 -3.89
CA PHE A 148 -9.76 9.89 -2.74
C PHE A 148 -8.96 8.67 -3.20
N ARG A 149 -7.94 8.33 -2.42
CA ARG A 149 -7.23 7.04 -2.47
C ARG A 149 -7.71 6.21 -1.29
N VAL A 150 -8.12 4.98 -1.52
CA VAL A 150 -8.56 4.01 -0.51
C VAL A 150 -7.59 2.85 -0.48
N LEU A 151 -7.21 2.44 0.73
CA LEU A 151 -6.39 1.29 1.04
C LEU A 151 -7.15 0.38 2.00
N ASN A 152 -7.54 -0.81 1.56
CA ASN A 152 -8.11 -1.87 2.41
C ASN A 152 -8.12 -3.23 1.70
N ALA A 153 -8.53 -4.28 2.41
CA ALA A 153 -8.58 -5.64 1.87
C ALA A 153 -9.64 -5.85 0.76
N GLU A 154 -10.69 -5.03 0.70
CA GLU A 154 -11.80 -5.16 -0.26
C GLU A 154 -11.41 -4.64 -1.66
N VAL A 155 -10.78 -3.48 -1.72
CA VAL A 155 -10.43 -2.81 -2.99
C VAL A 155 -8.92 -2.75 -3.27
N GLY A 156 -8.11 -3.30 -2.37
CA GLY A 156 -6.66 -3.18 -2.39
C GLY A 156 -6.24 -1.72 -2.25
N GLU A 157 -5.57 -1.20 -3.27
CA GLU A 157 -5.29 0.21 -3.47
C GLU A 157 -6.10 0.73 -4.67
N SER A 158 -7.08 1.59 -4.39
CA SER A 158 -8.00 2.10 -5.41
C SER A 158 -8.29 3.60 -5.28
N TRP A 159 -8.72 4.23 -6.37
CA TRP A 159 -9.04 5.65 -6.43
C TRP A 159 -10.47 5.85 -6.92
N TYR A 160 -11.19 6.77 -6.27
CA TYR A 160 -12.50 7.20 -6.72
C TYR A 160 -12.62 8.71 -6.66
N CYS A 161 -13.55 9.23 -7.45
CA CYS A 161 -14.01 10.60 -7.35
C CYS A 161 -15.48 10.65 -6.92
N GLN A 162 -15.86 11.74 -6.26
CA GLN A 162 -17.24 12.03 -5.89
C GLN A 162 -17.53 13.51 -6.08
N ASP A 163 -18.70 13.83 -6.62
CA ASP A 163 -19.20 15.20 -6.57
C ASP A 163 -19.70 15.49 -5.16
N GLN A 164 -19.31 16.63 -4.60
CA GLN A 164 -19.80 17.09 -3.30
C GLN A 164 -21.33 17.22 -3.25
N LEU A 165 -22.00 17.48 -4.38
CA LEU A 165 -23.46 17.48 -4.45
C LEU A 165 -24.08 16.09 -4.27
N PHE A 166 -23.35 15.04 -4.65
CA PHE A 166 -23.80 13.65 -4.60
C PHE A 166 -22.80 12.77 -3.83
N PRO A 167 -22.62 13.01 -2.52
CA PRO A 167 -21.54 12.39 -1.73
C PRO A 167 -21.70 10.87 -1.53
N LYS A 168 -22.85 10.30 -1.92
CA LYS A 168 -23.07 8.84 -1.93
C LYS A 168 -22.63 8.17 -3.23
N ASN A 169 -22.41 8.95 -4.29
CA ASN A 169 -22.06 8.42 -5.60
C ASN A 169 -20.53 8.35 -5.76
N LYS A 170 -19.94 7.25 -5.30
CA LYS A 170 -18.52 6.96 -5.53
C LYS A 170 -18.33 6.44 -6.95
N ILE A 171 -17.55 7.15 -7.74
CA ILE A 171 -17.21 6.75 -9.11
C ILE A 171 -15.75 6.30 -9.11
N TRP A 172 -15.54 4.99 -9.23
CA TRP A 172 -14.21 4.42 -9.30
C TRP A 172 -13.50 4.87 -10.58
N MET A 173 -12.23 5.27 -10.42
CA MET A 173 -11.41 5.77 -11.53
C MET A 173 -10.72 4.64 -12.31
N HIS A 174 -10.85 3.40 -11.82
CA HIS A 174 -10.46 2.15 -12.48
C HIS A 174 -11.24 1.01 -11.82
N GLU A 175 -11.19 -0.19 -12.41
CA GLU A 175 -11.79 -1.37 -11.81
C GLU A 175 -11.03 -1.78 -10.52
N PRO A 176 -11.71 -1.88 -9.37
CA PRO A 176 -11.16 -2.52 -8.17
C PRO A 176 -11.32 -4.05 -8.26
N PRO A 177 -10.47 -4.83 -7.55
CA PRO A 177 -9.38 -4.38 -6.69
C PRO A 177 -8.13 -3.97 -7.48
N GLY A 178 -7.42 -2.95 -6.99
CA GLY A 178 -6.12 -2.54 -7.51
C GLY A 178 -4.97 -2.97 -6.58
N PHE A 179 -3.83 -3.38 -7.13
CA PHE A 179 -2.64 -3.75 -6.35
C PHE A 179 -1.37 -3.04 -6.84
N ILE A 180 -1.56 -1.90 -7.52
CA ILE A 180 -0.50 -1.13 -8.13
C ILE A 180 -0.69 0.32 -7.73
N ASP A 181 0.39 0.99 -7.33
CA ASP A 181 0.39 2.43 -7.11
C ASP A 181 0.14 3.17 -8.43
N ARG A 182 -0.99 3.88 -8.51
CA ARG A 182 -1.43 4.67 -9.68
C ARG A 182 -1.19 6.17 -9.49
N SER A 183 -0.39 6.58 -8.51
CA SER A 183 -0.13 7.99 -8.22
C SER A 183 0.47 8.79 -9.39
N ASP A 184 1.21 8.12 -10.28
CA ASP A 184 1.74 8.73 -11.51
C ASP A 184 0.78 8.62 -12.72
N LEU A 185 -0.17 7.69 -12.67
CA LEU A 185 -1.27 7.63 -13.63
C LEU A 185 -2.25 8.79 -13.39
N PHE A 186 -2.58 9.09 -12.13
CA PHE A 186 -3.49 10.17 -11.74
C PHE A 186 -2.71 11.39 -11.26
N LYS A 187 -2.12 12.14 -12.20
CA LYS A 187 -1.15 13.20 -11.87
C LYS A 187 -1.78 14.57 -11.63
N THR A 188 -2.61 15.02 -12.57
CA THR A 188 -3.25 16.35 -12.56
C THR A 188 -4.72 16.24 -12.95
N ALA A 189 -5.51 17.27 -12.64
CA ALA A 189 -6.92 17.31 -12.99
C ALA A 189 -7.39 18.72 -13.35
N GLU A 190 -8.40 18.82 -14.20
CA GLU A 190 -9.03 20.07 -14.63
C GLU A 190 -10.50 19.85 -15.01
N PHE A 191 -11.27 20.95 -15.09
CA PHE A 191 -12.57 20.92 -15.74
C PHE A 191 -12.40 21.28 -17.22
N GLY A 192 -12.93 20.42 -18.10
CA GLY A 192 -13.20 20.74 -19.49
C GLY A 192 -14.51 21.52 -19.63
N GLU A 193 -15.09 21.52 -20.84
CA GLU A 193 -16.36 22.22 -21.10
C GLU A 193 -17.53 21.54 -20.37
N ASN A 194 -17.65 20.21 -20.49
CA ASN A 194 -18.75 19.41 -19.94
C ASN A 194 -18.28 18.21 -19.11
N SER A 195 -17.01 18.18 -18.72
CA SER A 195 -16.45 17.04 -18.00
C SER A 195 -15.34 17.44 -17.03
N TYR A 196 -15.11 16.58 -16.05
CA TYR A 196 -13.95 16.60 -15.18
C TYR A 196 -12.91 15.59 -15.71
N LEU A 197 -11.69 16.06 -15.92
CA LEU A 197 -10.63 15.31 -16.60
C LEU A 197 -9.46 15.06 -15.65
N ILE A 198 -8.93 13.84 -15.65
CA ILE A 198 -7.67 13.50 -14.98
C ILE A 198 -6.63 13.11 -16.02
N LYS A 199 -5.44 13.68 -15.88
CA LYS A 199 -4.30 13.47 -16.77
C LYS A 199 -3.15 12.79 -16.05
N ASN A 200 -2.43 11.94 -16.78
CA ASN A 200 -1.18 11.34 -16.32
C ASN A 200 0.00 12.32 -16.39
N ARG A 201 1.19 11.85 -16.00
CA ARG A 201 2.43 12.65 -16.02
C ARG A 201 2.80 13.19 -17.40
N LEU A 202 2.34 12.56 -18.48
CA LEU A 202 2.56 13.00 -19.87
C LEU A 202 1.47 13.96 -20.37
N GLY A 203 0.53 14.37 -19.51
CA GLY A 203 -0.59 15.23 -19.89
C GLY A 203 -1.70 14.53 -20.66
N LYS A 204 -1.64 13.20 -20.84
CA LYS A 204 -2.70 12.43 -21.50
C LYS A 204 -3.87 12.22 -20.54
N ILE A 205 -5.10 12.38 -21.04
CA ILE A 205 -6.32 12.06 -20.30
C ILE A 205 -6.37 10.56 -20.06
N VAL A 206 -6.59 10.15 -18.81
CA VAL A 206 -6.66 8.74 -18.39
C VAL A 206 -7.96 8.41 -17.66
N PHE A 207 -8.74 9.44 -17.32
CA PHE A 207 -10.06 9.29 -16.74
C PHE A 207 -10.88 10.55 -17.04
N GLU A 208 -12.16 10.37 -17.33
CA GLU A 208 -13.11 11.42 -17.63
C GLU A 208 -14.43 11.13 -16.91
N LEU A 209 -14.95 12.15 -16.24
CA LEU A 209 -16.27 12.14 -15.60
C LEU A 209 -17.16 13.19 -16.28
N PRO A 210 -18.20 12.79 -17.02
CA PRO A 210 -19.22 13.71 -17.52
C PRO A 210 -19.98 14.40 -16.37
N LEU A 211 -20.34 15.68 -16.55
CA LEU A 211 -20.97 16.53 -15.53
C LEU A 211 -22.36 17.03 -15.94
#